data_AF-A0A2N9JLF4-F1
#
_entry.id   AF-A0A2N9JLF4-F1
#
_cell.length_a   1.000
_cell.length_b   1.000
_cell.length_c   1.000
_cell.angle_alpha   90.00
_cell.angle_beta   90.00
_cell.angle_gamma   90.00
#
_symmetry.space_group_name_H-M   'P 1'
#
loop_
_entity.id
_entity.type
_entity.pdbx_description
1 polymer ?
#
loop_
_entity_poly.entity_id
_entity_poly.type
_entity_poly.pdbx_seq_one_letter_code
_entity_poly.pdbx_strand_id
1 'polypeptide(L)'
;MELKDAVVRLGYDCDDWQQDNDVETASESGRCSSSDSFAIYSSRSAVDAMSGGYDETAKDGSLDGTSLLYGVNWTVLLPIDEADTVQAGLGGSRKDPPSAESMPEDRHSANEMKYLKAEDATDLDDMESSIEEGHDMCAQLKKKKSTTSRALMLDEELDNYLDDYNNAVKYLCPKYAPALKLAKRGFTDGEYDIGSKSGDLRPGTYRSEKRISDCYWVRLTKHGSIIDNDFISYAPAGARVTIRSSDGGFESNGCGIWLPVG
;
A
#
# COMPACT_ATOMS: atom_id res chain seq x y z
N MET A 1 20.47 -39.94 -7.41
CA MET A 1 21.82 -39.55 -6.90
C MET A 1 22.64 -38.73 -7.91
N GLU A 2 22.77 -39.14 -9.18
CA GLU A 2 23.69 -38.49 -10.16
C GLU A 2 23.49 -36.96 -10.35
N LEU A 3 22.26 -36.45 -10.22
CA LEU A 3 21.96 -35.01 -10.34
C LEU A 3 22.61 -34.19 -9.21
N LYS A 4 22.53 -34.66 -7.96
CA LYS A 4 23.19 -34.03 -6.79
C LYS A 4 24.69 -33.95 -7.04
N ASP A 5 25.30 -35.08 -7.39
CA ASP A 5 26.75 -35.15 -7.61
C ASP A 5 27.20 -34.29 -8.79
N ALA A 6 26.34 -34.07 -9.79
CA ALA A 6 26.61 -33.13 -10.87
C ALA A 6 26.58 -31.68 -10.41
N VAL A 7 25.61 -31.29 -9.58
CA VAL A 7 25.48 -29.92 -9.04
C VAL A 7 26.62 -29.58 -8.07
N VAL A 8 26.97 -30.50 -7.16
CA VAL A 8 28.09 -30.32 -6.22
C VAL A 8 29.44 -30.16 -6.94
N ARG A 9 29.64 -30.87 -8.07
CA ARG A 9 30.85 -30.68 -8.91
C ARG A 9 30.95 -29.30 -9.56
N LEU A 10 29.89 -28.50 -9.56
CA LEU A 10 29.87 -27.12 -10.06
C LEU A 10 30.13 -26.09 -8.95
N GLY A 11 30.28 -26.53 -7.69
CA GLY A 11 30.61 -25.68 -6.55
C GLY A 11 29.46 -25.44 -5.56
N TYR A 12 28.25 -25.92 -5.85
CA TYR A 12 27.10 -25.81 -4.95
C TYR A 12 27.31 -26.64 -3.68
N ASP A 13 27.10 -26.03 -2.51
CA ASP A 13 27.23 -26.71 -1.22
C ASP A 13 26.09 -27.70 -0.97
N CYS A 14 26.44 -28.92 -0.54
CA CYS A 14 25.45 -29.97 -0.27
C CYS A 14 25.99 -31.06 0.67
N ASP A 15 26.57 -30.64 1.79
CA ASP A 15 27.05 -31.52 2.84
C ASP A 15 25.89 -32.30 3.50
N ASP A 16 24.76 -31.64 3.80
CA ASP A 16 23.61 -32.20 4.55
C ASP A 16 22.51 -32.85 3.66
N TRP A 17 22.90 -33.64 2.65
CA TRP A 17 21.95 -34.26 1.71
C TRP A 17 20.93 -35.21 2.36
N GLN A 18 19.65 -34.95 2.08
CA GLN A 18 18.50 -35.77 2.45
C GLN A 18 17.75 -36.23 1.19
N GLN A 19 17.67 -37.54 0.99
CA GLN A 19 16.78 -38.15 -0.01
C GLN A 19 15.40 -38.38 0.62
N ASP A 20 14.48 -37.43 0.44
CA ASP A 20 13.12 -37.49 1.00
C ASP A 20 12.09 -38.08 0.02
N ASN A 21 12.24 -37.79 -1.28
CA ASN A 21 11.23 -38.03 -2.32
C ASN A 21 9.91 -37.26 -2.08
N ASP A 22 10.00 -36.06 -1.47
CA ASP A 22 8.84 -35.18 -1.20
C ASP A 22 8.16 -34.66 -2.48
N VAL A 23 8.86 -34.67 -3.63
CA VAL A 23 8.27 -34.30 -4.93
C VAL A 23 7.52 -35.51 -5.52
N GLU A 24 6.24 -35.66 -5.21
CA GLU A 24 5.41 -36.83 -5.57
C GLU A 24 5.43 -37.21 -7.07
N THR A 25 5.67 -36.26 -7.97
CA THR A 25 5.70 -36.47 -9.43
C THR A 25 7.07 -36.92 -9.95
N ALA A 26 8.10 -36.86 -9.11
CA ALA A 26 9.46 -37.28 -9.42
C ALA A 26 9.64 -38.79 -9.20
N SER A 27 10.64 -39.37 -9.86
CA SER A 27 11.11 -40.74 -9.64
C SER A 27 12.15 -40.80 -8.50
N GLU A 28 12.90 -39.72 -8.31
CA GLU A 28 13.77 -39.48 -7.16
C GLU A 28 13.71 -37.98 -6.82
N SER A 29 13.59 -37.61 -5.54
CA SER A 29 13.91 -36.24 -5.09
C SER A 29 14.62 -36.18 -3.75
N GLY A 30 15.30 -35.07 -3.51
CA GLY A 30 15.95 -34.76 -2.24
C GLY A 30 16.41 -33.31 -2.18
N ARG A 31 17.02 -32.93 -1.05
CA ARG A 31 17.49 -31.57 -0.77
C ARG A 31 18.78 -31.58 0.05
N CYS A 32 19.53 -30.51 -0.04
CA CYS A 32 20.68 -30.16 0.79
C CYS A 32 20.25 -29.27 1.97
N SER A 33 19.22 -28.44 1.76
CA SER A 33 18.76 -27.43 2.73
C SER A 33 17.23 -27.27 2.71
N SER A 34 16.69 -26.30 3.47
CA SER A 34 15.27 -25.91 3.35
C SER A 34 14.97 -25.03 2.14
N SER A 35 15.99 -24.55 1.42
CA SER A 35 15.89 -23.58 0.31
C SER A 35 16.20 -24.20 -1.06
N ASP A 36 16.36 -25.52 -1.14
CA ASP A 36 16.60 -26.22 -2.40
C ASP A 36 15.80 -27.52 -2.54
N SER A 37 15.67 -27.98 -3.78
CA SER A 37 15.04 -29.26 -4.11
C SER A 37 15.53 -29.78 -5.46
N PHE A 38 15.97 -31.02 -5.48
CA PHE A 38 16.54 -31.70 -6.63
C PHE A 38 15.61 -32.85 -7.00
N ALA A 39 15.12 -32.90 -8.24
CA ALA A 39 14.18 -33.93 -8.66
C ALA A 39 14.51 -34.48 -10.06
N ILE A 40 14.39 -35.80 -10.21
CA ILE A 40 14.58 -36.55 -11.46
C ILE A 40 13.24 -37.19 -11.83
N TYR A 41 12.84 -37.08 -13.10
CA TYR A 41 11.54 -37.50 -13.60
C TYR A 41 11.68 -38.59 -14.66
N SER A 42 10.64 -39.42 -14.78
CA SER A 42 10.54 -40.48 -15.79
C SER A 42 10.22 -39.96 -17.20
N SER A 43 9.82 -38.70 -17.35
CA SER A 43 9.46 -38.11 -18.65
C SER A 43 9.64 -36.60 -18.69
N ARG A 44 9.85 -36.06 -19.90
CA ARG A 44 9.90 -34.61 -20.14
C ARG A 44 8.58 -33.91 -19.80
N SER A 45 7.44 -34.55 -20.05
CA SER A 45 6.12 -33.99 -19.75
C SER A 45 5.89 -33.76 -18.25
N ALA A 46 6.53 -34.55 -17.37
CA ALA A 46 6.50 -34.30 -15.93
C ALA A 46 7.34 -33.07 -15.54
N VAL A 47 8.49 -32.87 -16.19
CA VAL A 47 9.29 -31.63 -16.05
C VAL A 47 8.51 -30.41 -16.54
N ASP A 48 7.85 -30.51 -17.69
CA ASP A 48 7.06 -29.39 -18.23
C ASP A 48 5.86 -29.05 -17.32
N ALA A 49 5.22 -30.05 -16.70
CA ALA A 49 4.15 -29.84 -15.72
C ALA A 49 4.65 -29.16 -14.43
N MET A 50 5.78 -29.61 -13.87
CA MET A 50 6.41 -28.97 -12.70
C MET A 50 6.89 -27.54 -13.01
N SER A 51 7.45 -27.33 -14.20
CA SER A 51 7.82 -26.00 -14.70
C SER A 51 6.60 -25.08 -14.87
N GLY A 52 5.42 -25.63 -15.22
CA GLY A 52 4.17 -24.88 -15.24
C GLY A 52 3.67 -24.50 -13.85
N GLY A 53 3.74 -25.44 -12.89
CA GLY A 53 3.37 -25.18 -11.49
C GLY A 53 4.23 -24.09 -10.83
N TYR A 54 5.53 -24.05 -11.15
CA TYR A 54 6.44 -22.98 -10.72
C TYR A 54 5.94 -21.58 -11.12
N ASP A 55 5.42 -21.40 -12.35
CA ASP A 55 4.87 -20.11 -12.79
C ASP A 55 3.62 -19.71 -12.01
N GLU A 56 2.92 -20.64 -11.37
CA GLU A 56 1.75 -20.35 -10.54
C GLU A 56 2.16 -19.99 -9.11
N THR A 57 3.01 -20.79 -8.47
CA THR A 57 3.54 -20.52 -7.12
C THR A 57 4.38 -19.24 -7.08
N ALA A 58 5.19 -18.95 -8.09
CA ALA A 58 6.01 -17.74 -8.12
C ALA A 58 5.18 -16.43 -8.26
N LYS A 59 3.86 -16.50 -8.45
CA LYS A 59 2.97 -15.31 -8.46
C LYS A 59 2.54 -14.84 -7.07
N ASP A 60 2.71 -15.67 -6.03
CA ASP A 60 2.27 -15.35 -4.66
C ASP A 60 3.43 -14.98 -3.72
N GLY A 61 4.68 -14.98 -4.21
CA GLY A 61 5.89 -14.65 -3.46
C GLY A 61 6.53 -15.84 -2.73
N SER A 62 5.91 -17.03 -2.72
CA SER A 62 6.43 -18.20 -1.99
C SER A 62 7.75 -18.78 -2.53
N LEU A 63 8.27 -18.25 -3.64
CA LEU A 63 9.52 -18.68 -4.29
C LEU A 63 10.49 -17.49 -4.53
N ASP A 64 10.31 -16.38 -3.83
CA ASP A 64 11.19 -15.22 -3.92
C ASP A 64 12.65 -15.61 -3.66
N GLY A 65 13.55 -15.12 -4.52
CA GLY A 65 14.98 -15.48 -4.49
C GLY A 65 15.31 -16.93 -4.87
N THR A 66 14.35 -17.78 -5.28
CA THR A 66 14.58 -19.20 -5.59
C THR A 66 14.31 -19.52 -7.07
N SER A 67 15.36 -19.80 -7.83
CA SER A 67 15.29 -20.12 -9.27
C SER A 67 15.00 -21.60 -9.52
N LEU A 68 14.23 -21.88 -10.58
CA LEU A 68 14.03 -23.22 -11.14
C LEU A 68 14.94 -23.43 -12.37
N LEU A 69 15.92 -24.31 -12.23
CA LEU A 69 16.63 -24.91 -13.36
C LEU A 69 15.94 -26.20 -13.79
N TYR A 70 15.83 -26.45 -15.10
CA TYR A 70 15.16 -27.65 -15.61
C TYR A 70 15.72 -28.16 -16.94
N GLY A 71 15.92 -29.48 -17.01
CA GLY A 71 16.51 -30.17 -18.15
C GLY A 71 15.53 -31.08 -18.90
N VAL A 72 16.04 -32.13 -19.55
CA VAL A 72 15.19 -33.08 -20.29
C VAL A 72 14.33 -33.96 -19.38
N ASN A 73 14.82 -34.25 -18.17
CA ASN A 73 14.22 -35.16 -17.21
C ASN A 73 14.54 -34.78 -15.74
N TRP A 74 14.92 -33.54 -15.46
CA TRP A 74 15.32 -33.09 -14.12
C TRP A 74 14.87 -31.65 -13.85
N THR A 75 14.71 -31.33 -12.56
CA THR A 75 14.57 -29.96 -12.04
C THR A 75 15.49 -29.77 -10.84
N VAL A 76 16.03 -28.57 -10.68
CA VAL A 76 16.68 -28.12 -9.44
C VAL A 76 16.10 -26.75 -9.07
N LEU A 77 15.49 -26.66 -7.89
CA LEU A 77 15.16 -25.41 -7.21
C LEU A 77 16.34 -25.07 -6.30
N LEU A 78 16.86 -23.85 -6.40
CA LEU A 78 18.00 -23.38 -5.61
C LEU A 78 18.06 -21.84 -5.58
N PRO A 79 18.83 -21.22 -4.67
CA PRO A 79 18.98 -19.76 -4.59
C PRO A 79 19.41 -19.08 -5.91
N ILE A 80 18.89 -17.88 -6.19
CA ILE A 80 19.05 -17.18 -7.47
C ILE A 80 20.50 -16.79 -7.80
N ASP A 81 21.31 -16.56 -6.78
CA ASP A 81 22.73 -16.22 -6.84
C ASP A 81 23.63 -17.42 -7.23
N GLU A 82 23.23 -18.63 -6.86
CA GLU A 82 23.92 -19.88 -7.26
C GLU A 82 23.46 -20.40 -8.64
N ALA A 83 22.33 -19.90 -9.16
CA ALA A 83 21.66 -20.45 -10.35
C ALA A 83 22.47 -20.31 -11.65
N ASP A 84 23.24 -19.23 -11.83
CA ASP A 84 24.06 -19.03 -13.03
C ASP A 84 25.17 -20.10 -13.15
N THR A 85 25.89 -20.37 -12.06
CA THR A 85 26.97 -21.36 -12.03
C THR A 85 26.44 -22.76 -12.30
N VAL A 86 25.34 -23.14 -11.65
CA VAL A 86 24.72 -24.46 -11.82
C VAL A 86 24.11 -24.61 -13.22
N GLN A 87 23.44 -23.58 -13.77
CA GLN A 87 22.90 -23.63 -15.13
C GLN A 87 24.01 -23.72 -16.18
N ALA A 88 25.10 -22.96 -16.04
CA ALA A 88 26.22 -22.99 -16.97
C ALA A 88 26.87 -24.38 -17.08
N GLY A 89 26.90 -25.15 -15.98
CA GLY A 89 27.48 -26.49 -15.94
C GLY A 89 26.52 -27.63 -16.31
N LEU A 90 25.25 -27.57 -15.91
CA LEU A 90 24.24 -28.59 -16.27
C LEU A 90 23.59 -28.35 -17.64
N GLY A 91 23.59 -27.12 -18.12
CA GLY A 91 22.77 -26.66 -19.23
C GLY A 91 21.28 -26.63 -18.87
N GLY A 92 20.44 -26.87 -19.88
CA GLY A 92 18.98 -26.82 -19.71
C GLY A 92 18.42 -25.39 -19.79
N SER A 93 17.26 -25.20 -19.18
CA SER A 93 16.54 -23.93 -19.13
C SER A 93 16.39 -23.45 -17.70
N ARG A 94 16.24 -22.14 -17.52
CA ARG A 94 16.07 -21.46 -16.24
C ARG A 94 14.75 -20.70 -16.26
N LYS A 95 14.06 -20.74 -15.14
CA LYS A 95 13.00 -19.80 -14.76
C LYS A 95 13.43 -19.19 -13.44
N ASP A 96 13.52 -17.88 -13.42
CA ASP A 96 13.63 -17.13 -12.18
C ASP A 96 12.24 -16.88 -11.63
N PRO A 97 12.11 -16.62 -10.31
CA PRO A 97 10.91 -15.99 -9.82
C PRO A 97 10.81 -14.60 -10.48
N PRO A 98 9.65 -13.93 -10.45
CA PRO A 98 9.58 -12.50 -10.76
C PRO A 98 10.60 -11.76 -9.89
N SER A 99 11.79 -11.49 -10.42
CA SER A 99 12.93 -11.27 -9.56
C SER A 99 12.87 -9.88 -8.94
N ALA A 100 13.31 -9.78 -7.69
CA ALA A 100 13.63 -8.50 -7.04
C ALA A 100 14.60 -7.62 -7.87
N GLU A 101 15.28 -8.21 -8.86
CA GLU A 101 16.19 -7.58 -9.84
C GLU A 101 15.75 -7.73 -11.32
N SER A 102 14.64 -8.43 -11.63
CA SER A 102 14.09 -8.53 -13.01
C SER A 102 12.65 -8.03 -13.17
N MET A 103 12.07 -7.46 -12.12
CA MET A 103 11.33 -6.21 -12.32
C MET A 103 12.26 -5.23 -13.05
N PRO A 104 11.84 -4.63 -14.18
CA PRO A 104 12.72 -3.78 -15.00
C PRO A 104 13.17 -2.52 -14.24
N GLU A 105 13.94 -1.65 -14.90
CA GLU A 105 14.37 -0.32 -14.41
C GLU A 105 13.19 0.57 -13.91
N ASP A 106 11.95 0.13 -14.13
CA ASP A 106 10.68 0.63 -13.61
C ASP A 106 10.29 0.02 -12.23
N ARG A 107 11.23 -0.28 -11.32
CA ARG A 107 10.96 -0.80 -9.93
C ARG A 107 9.85 -0.01 -9.22
N HIS A 108 9.74 1.27 -9.58
CA HIS A 108 8.68 2.18 -9.22
C HIS A 108 8.13 2.80 -10.50
N SER A 109 6.81 2.83 -10.67
CA SER A 109 6.17 3.50 -11.81
C SER A 109 6.59 4.97 -11.88
N ALA A 110 6.42 5.58 -13.06
CA ALA A 110 6.68 7.01 -13.25
C ALA A 110 5.84 7.94 -12.34
N ASN A 111 4.91 7.43 -11.54
CA ASN A 111 4.22 8.18 -10.48
C ASN A 111 4.82 7.91 -9.09
N GLU A 112 5.20 6.67 -8.77
CA GLU A 112 5.93 6.34 -7.55
C GLU A 112 7.30 7.06 -7.50
N MET A 113 8.02 7.13 -8.62
CA MET A 113 9.25 7.94 -8.72
C MET A 113 9.02 9.46 -8.51
N LYS A 114 7.81 9.97 -8.79
CA LYS A 114 7.44 11.37 -8.48
C LYS A 114 7.01 11.57 -7.03
N TYR A 115 6.48 10.51 -6.42
CA TYR A 115 6.12 10.46 -5.01
C TYR A 115 7.37 10.44 -4.14
N LEU A 116 8.30 9.50 -4.36
CA LEU A 116 9.58 9.43 -3.65
C LEU A 116 10.38 10.73 -3.71
N LYS A 117 10.47 11.34 -4.90
CA LYS A 117 11.11 12.64 -5.10
C LYS A 117 10.41 13.79 -4.36
N ALA A 118 9.14 13.63 -3.97
CA ALA A 118 8.40 14.63 -3.22
C ALA A 118 8.40 14.40 -1.71
N GLU A 119 8.69 13.17 -1.26
CA GLU A 119 9.01 12.82 0.14
C GLU A 119 10.49 13.03 0.50
N ASP A 120 11.36 13.27 -0.49
CA ASP A 120 12.82 13.38 -0.33
C ASP A 120 13.49 12.08 0.18
N ALA A 121 12.90 10.92 -0.16
CA ALA A 121 13.49 9.61 0.12
C ALA A 121 14.74 9.38 -0.77
N THR A 122 15.92 9.27 -0.17
CA THR A 122 17.20 9.22 -0.89
C THR A 122 17.85 7.83 -1.00
N ASP A 123 17.63 6.97 0.00
CA ASP A 123 18.29 5.66 0.11
C ASP A 123 17.27 4.52 -0.13
N LEU A 124 17.75 3.33 -0.55
CA LEU A 124 16.88 2.26 -1.08
C LEU A 124 15.83 1.76 -0.08
N ASP A 125 16.20 1.62 1.19
CA ASP A 125 15.30 1.16 2.26
C ASP A 125 14.22 2.22 2.58
N ASP A 126 14.58 3.51 2.51
CA ASP A 126 13.65 4.63 2.67
C ASP A 126 12.67 4.70 1.49
N MET A 127 13.12 4.37 0.27
CA MET A 127 12.27 4.35 -0.92
C MET A 127 11.21 3.24 -0.87
N GLU A 128 11.58 2.04 -0.42
CA GLU A 128 10.65 0.91 -0.34
C GLU A 128 9.58 1.13 0.73
N SER A 129 10.00 1.51 1.94
CA SER A 129 9.10 1.85 3.06
C SER A 129 8.16 3.02 2.74
N SER A 130 8.68 4.12 2.17
CA SER A 130 7.84 5.27 1.75
C SER A 130 6.73 4.84 0.79
N ILE A 131 7.02 3.99 -0.19
CA ILE A 131 6.02 3.52 -1.17
C ILE A 131 4.98 2.62 -0.53
N GLU A 132 5.36 1.75 0.41
CA GLU A 132 4.40 0.96 1.19
C GLU A 132 3.43 1.87 1.95
N GLU A 133 3.95 2.85 2.70
CA GLU A 133 3.15 3.84 3.43
C GLU A 133 2.20 4.63 2.51
N GLY A 134 2.72 5.15 1.39
CA GLY A 134 1.92 5.88 0.40
C GLY A 134 0.82 5.03 -0.24
N HIS A 135 1.06 3.74 -0.47
CA HIS A 135 0.03 2.82 -0.95
C HIS A 135 -0.99 2.45 0.13
N ASP A 136 -0.59 2.26 1.39
CA ASP A 136 -1.58 2.01 2.45
C ASP A 136 -2.44 3.25 2.72
N MET A 137 -1.89 4.47 2.71
CA MET A 137 -2.70 5.71 2.71
C MET A 137 -3.78 5.66 1.60
N CYS A 138 -3.39 5.28 0.38
CA CYS A 138 -4.32 5.10 -0.74
C CYS A 138 -5.29 3.91 -0.56
N ALA A 139 -4.90 2.85 0.16
CA ALA A 139 -5.73 1.69 0.47
C ALA A 139 -6.74 1.96 1.58
N GLN A 140 -6.36 2.69 2.64
CA GLN A 140 -7.26 3.22 3.67
C GLN A 140 -8.36 4.08 3.03
N LEU A 141 -7.99 4.94 2.08
CA LEU A 141 -8.95 5.70 1.26
C LEU A 141 -9.79 4.82 0.32
N LYS A 142 -9.36 3.64 -0.07
CA LYS A 142 -10.21 2.68 -0.81
C LYS A 142 -11.22 1.99 0.10
N LYS A 143 -10.85 1.66 1.34
CA LYS A 143 -11.65 0.90 2.31
C LYS A 143 -12.88 1.69 2.84
N LYS A 144 -12.78 3.01 3.06
CA LYS A 144 -13.90 3.80 3.62
C LYS A 144 -15.04 4.06 2.63
N LYS A 145 -16.25 3.60 2.99
CA LYS A 145 -17.50 3.74 2.21
C LYS A 145 -18.24 5.08 2.39
N SER A 146 -17.96 5.85 3.45
CA SER A 146 -18.60 7.17 3.66
C SER A 146 -17.98 8.26 2.77
N THR A 147 -18.83 9.08 2.14
CA THR A 147 -18.45 10.04 1.10
C THR A 147 -18.29 11.49 1.58
N THR A 148 -18.11 11.75 2.89
CA THR A 148 -18.15 13.11 3.49
C THR A 148 -16.81 13.74 3.97
N SER A 149 -15.64 13.64 3.34
CA SER A 149 -15.19 12.97 2.12
C SER A 149 -14.13 11.95 2.53
N ARG A 150 -14.58 10.75 2.86
CA ARG A 150 -13.82 9.70 3.58
C ARG A 150 -13.33 10.12 4.96
N ALA A 151 -14.28 10.66 5.73
CA ALA A 151 -14.19 10.89 7.18
C ALA A 151 -12.93 11.68 7.59
N LEU A 152 -12.77 12.84 6.94
CA LEU A 152 -11.68 13.81 7.11
C LEU A 152 -10.25 13.23 7.14
N MET A 153 -10.06 12.07 6.50
CA MET A 153 -8.81 11.32 6.50
C MET A 153 -8.19 11.14 7.90
N LEU A 154 -9.02 10.69 8.86
CA LEU A 154 -8.60 10.00 10.10
C LEU A 154 -8.00 10.86 11.23
N ASP A 155 -8.73 11.93 11.58
CA ASP A 155 -8.80 12.59 12.91
C ASP A 155 -8.33 11.69 14.10
N GLU A 156 -7.43 12.12 14.99
CA GLU A 156 -7.60 13.26 15.93
C GLU A 156 -6.68 14.49 15.66
N GLU A 157 -7.29 15.67 15.43
CA GLU A 157 -6.69 17.04 15.38
C GLU A 157 -5.99 17.51 14.06
N LEU A 158 -6.52 16.99 12.95
CA LEU A 158 -6.82 17.65 11.66
C LEU A 158 -5.83 18.47 10.80
N ASP A 159 -4.97 19.35 11.31
CA ASP A 159 -4.29 20.34 10.41
C ASP A 159 -2.98 19.81 9.80
N ASN A 160 -2.15 19.08 10.56
CA ASN A 160 -0.89 18.51 10.06
C ASN A 160 -1.12 17.22 9.24
N TYR A 161 -2.02 16.34 9.68
CA TYR A 161 -2.20 14.99 9.11
C TYR A 161 -2.75 15.01 7.66
N LEU A 162 -3.43 16.08 7.25
CA LEU A 162 -3.90 16.24 5.87
C LEU A 162 -2.79 16.62 4.88
N ASP A 163 -1.62 17.04 5.36
CA ASP A 163 -0.48 17.34 4.50
C ASP A 163 0.31 16.09 4.11
N ASP A 164 0.39 15.07 4.98
CA ASP A 164 1.02 13.77 4.71
C ASP A 164 0.40 13.08 3.48
N TYR A 165 -0.93 13.17 3.34
CA TYR A 165 -1.66 12.60 2.20
C TYR A 165 -1.44 13.37 0.88
N ASN A 166 -0.80 14.55 0.87
CA ASN A 166 -0.69 15.40 -0.33
C ASN A 166 -0.06 14.66 -1.51
N ASN A 167 1.13 14.11 -1.30
CA ASN A 167 1.94 13.52 -2.36
C ASN A 167 1.39 12.13 -2.74
N ALA A 168 1.02 11.30 -1.76
CA ALA A 168 0.37 10.02 -2.00
C ALA A 168 -0.90 10.18 -2.84
N VAL A 169 -1.79 11.12 -2.48
CA VAL A 169 -2.99 11.43 -3.28
C VAL A 169 -2.63 12.06 -4.64
N LYS A 170 -1.63 12.93 -4.72
CA LYS A 170 -1.24 13.61 -5.97
C LYS A 170 -0.68 12.65 -7.02
N TYR A 171 0.13 11.68 -6.61
CA TYR A 171 0.89 10.81 -7.51
C TYR A 171 0.35 9.37 -7.56
N LEU A 172 0.12 8.73 -6.40
CA LEU A 172 -0.28 7.32 -6.30
C LEU A 172 -1.79 7.12 -6.50
N CYS A 173 -2.63 7.97 -5.89
CA CYS A 173 -4.09 7.86 -6.00
C CYS A 173 -4.84 9.16 -6.39
N PRO A 174 -4.54 9.78 -7.57
CA PRO A 174 -5.10 11.05 -8.02
C PRO A 174 -6.63 11.09 -8.13
N LYS A 175 -7.29 9.93 -8.25
CA LYS A 175 -8.76 9.78 -8.13
C LYS A 175 -9.34 10.31 -6.81
N TYR A 176 -8.51 10.53 -5.77
CA TYR A 176 -8.93 11.06 -4.47
C TYR A 176 -8.57 12.53 -4.26
N ALA A 177 -7.87 13.18 -5.20
CA ALA A 177 -7.54 14.61 -5.12
C ALA A 177 -8.75 15.54 -4.91
N PRO A 178 -9.95 15.29 -5.51
CA PRO A 178 -11.15 16.08 -5.20
C PRO A 178 -11.61 15.95 -3.75
N ALA A 179 -11.44 14.78 -3.13
CA ALA A 179 -11.78 14.53 -1.73
C ALA A 179 -10.79 15.24 -0.79
N LEU A 180 -9.47 15.14 -1.04
CA LEU A 180 -8.44 15.86 -0.30
C LEU A 180 -8.66 17.38 -0.36
N LYS A 181 -8.92 17.94 -1.54
CA LYS A 181 -9.21 19.37 -1.72
C LYS A 181 -10.48 19.83 -0.98
N LEU A 182 -11.45 18.94 -0.79
CA LEU A 182 -12.66 19.24 -0.03
C LEU A 182 -12.43 19.12 1.48
N ALA A 183 -11.66 18.11 1.91
CA ALA A 183 -11.23 17.88 3.29
C ALA A 183 -10.43 19.08 3.83
N LYS A 184 -9.39 19.55 3.12
CA LYS A 184 -8.57 20.73 3.46
C LYS A 184 -9.30 22.09 3.56
N ARG A 185 -10.61 22.10 3.33
CA ARG A 185 -11.47 23.29 3.46
C ARG A 185 -12.62 23.06 4.43
N GLY A 186 -12.77 21.83 4.94
CA GLY A 186 -13.69 21.47 6.01
C GLY A 186 -13.01 21.53 7.38
N PHE A 187 -13.76 21.16 8.41
CA PHE A 187 -13.33 21.17 9.80
C PHE A 187 -14.22 20.20 10.63
N THR A 188 -13.90 19.99 11.91
CA THR A 188 -14.57 19.05 12.83
C THR A 188 -15.36 19.80 13.93
N ASP A 189 -15.67 19.14 15.04
CA ASP A 189 -16.07 19.82 16.27
C ASP A 189 -14.84 20.49 16.92
N GLY A 190 -15.04 21.65 17.55
CA GLY A 190 -13.98 22.51 18.06
C GLY A 190 -14.36 23.99 18.11
N GLU A 191 -13.44 24.82 18.60
CA GLU A 191 -13.52 26.28 18.65
C GLU A 191 -12.57 26.89 17.60
N TYR A 192 -13.06 27.86 16.81
CA TYR A 192 -12.32 28.44 15.70
C TYR A 192 -12.44 29.97 15.64
N ASP A 193 -11.33 30.67 15.54
CA ASP A 193 -11.29 32.08 15.10
C ASP A 193 -11.67 32.19 13.62
N ILE A 194 -12.47 33.20 13.26
CA ILE A 194 -12.89 33.41 11.85
C ILE A 194 -11.98 34.41 11.13
N GLY A 195 -11.39 33.96 10.02
CA GLY A 195 -10.45 34.81 9.29
C GLY A 195 -9.85 34.21 8.02
N SER A 196 -8.55 34.47 7.83
CA SER A 196 -7.82 34.14 6.60
C SER A 196 -6.34 33.83 6.81
N LYS A 197 -5.87 33.80 8.05
CA LYS A 197 -4.53 33.31 8.42
C LYS A 197 -4.50 31.78 8.38
N SER A 198 -3.33 31.19 8.61
CA SER A 198 -3.23 29.75 8.91
C SER A 198 -3.88 29.47 10.26
N GLY A 199 -4.63 28.37 10.37
CA GLY A 199 -5.43 28.02 11.56
C GLY A 199 -6.78 28.73 11.69
N ASP A 200 -7.00 29.87 11.03
CA ASP A 200 -8.31 30.54 11.02
C ASP A 200 -9.33 29.72 10.20
N LEU A 201 -10.54 29.52 10.73
CA LEU A 201 -11.65 28.99 9.94
C LEU A 201 -12.12 30.05 8.93
N ARG A 202 -12.14 29.65 7.65
CA ARG A 202 -12.47 30.54 6.55
C ARG A 202 -13.98 30.84 6.50
N PRO A 203 -14.37 32.10 6.21
CA PRO A 203 -15.76 32.45 5.91
C PRO A 203 -16.30 31.65 4.73
N GLY A 204 -17.54 31.15 4.85
CA GLY A 204 -18.13 30.27 3.85
C GLY A 204 -19.49 29.72 4.27
N THR A 205 -20.11 28.96 3.38
CA THR A 205 -21.27 28.14 3.74
C THR A 205 -20.86 26.70 3.90
N TYR A 206 -21.16 26.13 5.06
CA TYR A 206 -20.76 24.81 5.49
C TYR A 206 -21.97 23.92 5.70
N ARG A 207 -21.74 22.61 5.65
CA ARG A 207 -22.75 21.58 5.83
C ARG A 207 -22.16 20.42 6.60
N SER A 208 -22.83 19.97 7.66
CA SER A 208 -22.41 18.83 8.45
C SER A 208 -22.59 17.51 7.68
N GLU A 209 -22.10 16.42 8.27
CA GLU A 209 -22.53 15.07 7.91
C GLU A 209 -24.05 14.88 7.99
N LYS A 210 -24.55 13.81 7.35
CA LYS A 210 -25.96 13.41 7.42
C LYS A 210 -26.22 12.61 8.70
N ARG A 211 -27.45 12.71 9.22
CA ARG A 211 -27.93 11.95 10.40
C ARG A 211 -27.18 12.28 11.71
N ILE A 212 -26.75 13.52 11.87
CA ILE A 212 -26.24 14.03 13.16
C ILE A 212 -27.33 14.02 14.23
N SER A 213 -26.92 13.92 15.49
CA SER A 213 -27.75 13.99 16.70
C SER A 213 -26.95 14.66 17.80
N ASP A 214 -27.63 15.33 18.73
CA ASP A 214 -27.03 16.04 19.87
C ASP A 214 -25.93 17.06 19.45
N CYS A 215 -26.14 17.70 18.29
CA CYS A 215 -25.24 18.69 17.71
C CYS A 215 -25.58 20.10 18.19
N TYR A 216 -24.60 20.82 18.70
CA TYR A 216 -24.67 22.25 19.00
C TYR A 216 -23.66 23.01 18.15
N TRP A 217 -24.09 24.13 17.57
CA TRP A 217 -23.17 25.07 16.93
C TRP A 217 -23.53 26.51 17.29
N VAL A 218 -22.52 27.39 17.31
CA VAL A 218 -22.71 28.83 17.56
C VAL A 218 -21.73 29.68 16.76
N ARG A 219 -22.24 30.79 16.22
CA ARG A 219 -21.47 31.89 15.62
C ARG A 219 -21.35 33.02 16.64
N LEU A 220 -20.15 33.53 16.84
CA LEU A 220 -19.83 34.52 17.87
C LEU A 220 -19.35 35.84 17.25
N THR A 221 -19.56 36.97 17.93
CA THR A 221 -18.91 38.24 17.62
C THR A 221 -17.44 38.20 18.06
N LYS A 222 -16.64 39.20 17.65
CA LYS A 222 -15.25 39.40 18.12
C LYS A 222 -15.11 39.67 19.63
N HIS A 223 -16.22 39.71 20.37
CA HIS A 223 -16.27 39.85 21.82
C HIS A 223 -17.00 38.67 22.49
N GLY A 224 -17.16 37.54 21.80
CA GLY A 224 -17.78 36.33 22.35
C GLY A 224 -19.30 36.40 22.55
N SER A 225 -19.97 37.42 21.99
CA SER A 225 -21.45 37.48 22.05
C SER A 225 -22.06 36.60 20.96
N ILE A 226 -23.12 35.86 21.28
CA ILE A 226 -23.83 35.02 20.30
C ILE A 226 -24.42 35.89 19.18
N ILE A 227 -24.14 35.51 17.93
CA ILE A 227 -24.78 36.04 16.71
C ILE A 227 -25.96 35.15 16.32
N ASP A 228 -25.76 33.83 16.37
CA ASP A 228 -26.66 32.81 15.83
C ASP A 228 -26.23 31.43 16.37
N ASN A 229 -27.16 30.56 16.74
CA ASN A 229 -26.87 29.23 17.27
C ASN A 229 -28.07 28.27 17.10
N ASP A 230 -27.82 26.96 17.16
CA ASP A 230 -28.88 25.94 17.15
C ASP A 230 -28.48 24.72 17.99
N PHE A 231 -29.47 24.05 18.59
CA PHE A 231 -29.31 22.80 19.31
C PHE A 231 -30.13 21.70 18.63
N ILE A 232 -29.45 20.90 17.81
CA ILE A 232 -30.02 19.97 16.86
C ILE A 232 -30.04 18.57 17.49
N SER A 233 -31.16 18.20 18.10
CA SER A 233 -31.35 16.85 18.67
C SER A 233 -31.22 15.75 17.61
N TYR A 234 -31.73 15.96 16.39
CA TYR A 234 -31.55 15.04 15.27
C TYR A 234 -31.81 15.71 13.90
N ALA A 235 -30.88 15.58 12.96
CA ALA A 235 -31.06 16.03 11.58
C ALA A 235 -30.65 14.93 10.57
N PRO A 236 -31.60 14.18 9.97
CA PRO A 236 -31.33 13.19 8.93
C PRO A 236 -30.55 13.76 7.74
N ALA A 237 -30.81 15.02 7.41
CA ALA A 237 -30.11 15.73 6.35
C ALA A 237 -28.73 16.24 6.79
N GLY A 238 -28.48 16.48 8.07
CA GLY A 238 -27.37 17.34 8.51
C GLY A 238 -27.74 18.82 8.55
N ALA A 239 -26.96 19.59 9.29
CA ALA A 239 -27.06 21.04 9.43
C ALA A 239 -26.41 21.78 8.24
N ARG A 240 -26.73 23.07 8.09
CA ARG A 240 -26.09 23.99 7.14
C ARG A 240 -25.96 25.36 7.78
N VAL A 241 -24.73 25.90 7.82
CA VAL A 241 -24.41 27.18 8.48
C VAL A 241 -23.66 28.09 7.51
N THR A 242 -23.92 29.39 7.56
CA THR A 242 -23.17 30.40 6.79
C THR A 242 -22.36 31.28 7.74
N ILE A 243 -21.06 31.01 7.82
CA ILE A 243 -20.09 31.75 8.62
C ILE A 243 -19.62 32.96 7.81
N ARG A 244 -19.73 34.16 8.38
CA ARG A 244 -19.42 35.43 7.70
C ARG A 244 -18.04 35.94 8.11
N SER A 245 -17.38 36.69 7.23
CA SER A 245 -16.11 37.39 7.53
C SER A 245 -16.21 38.48 8.60
N SER A 246 -17.43 38.80 9.05
CA SER A 246 -17.71 39.69 10.18
C SER A 246 -17.73 38.98 11.53
N ASP A 247 -17.88 37.65 11.52
CA ASP A 247 -17.96 36.85 12.73
C ASP A 247 -16.57 36.86 13.41
N GLY A 248 -16.55 36.68 14.74
CA GLY A 248 -15.32 36.58 15.52
C GLY A 248 -14.87 35.12 15.67
N GLY A 249 -15.81 34.25 16.02
CA GLY A 249 -15.54 32.83 16.19
C GLY A 249 -16.71 31.94 15.76
N PHE A 250 -16.41 30.65 15.63
CA PHE A 250 -17.39 29.58 15.47
C PHE A 250 -17.03 28.42 16.41
N GLU A 251 -18.05 27.84 17.04
CA GLU A 251 -17.91 26.64 17.87
C GLU A 251 -18.87 25.57 17.33
N SER A 252 -18.41 24.33 17.32
CA SER A 252 -19.18 23.14 16.97
C SER A 252 -18.93 22.03 17.98
N ASN A 253 -19.98 21.34 18.40
CA ASN A 253 -19.91 20.25 19.36
C ASN A 253 -20.96 19.17 19.03
N GLY A 254 -20.55 17.92 18.82
CA GLY A 254 -21.45 16.81 18.46
C GLY A 254 -21.98 16.86 17.02
N CYS A 255 -21.49 17.77 16.18
CA CYS A 255 -21.91 17.92 14.79
C CYS A 255 -21.01 17.15 13.81
N GLY A 256 -19.83 16.72 14.27
CA GLY A 256 -18.84 16.01 13.49
C GLY A 256 -18.26 16.86 12.36
N ILE A 257 -18.21 16.28 11.16
CA ILE A 257 -17.50 16.88 10.02
C ILE A 257 -18.37 17.93 9.31
N TRP A 258 -17.81 19.13 9.16
CA TRP A 258 -18.34 20.20 8.32
C TRP A 258 -17.55 20.33 7.02
N LEU A 259 -18.24 20.28 5.89
CA LEU A 259 -17.64 20.53 4.57
C LEU A 259 -18.23 21.80 3.93
N PRO A 260 -17.42 22.57 3.18
CA PRO A 260 -17.91 23.73 2.45
C PRO A 260 -18.83 23.30 1.31
N VAL A 261 -19.88 24.08 1.07
CA VAL A 261 -20.81 23.90 -0.04
C VAL A 261 -20.37 24.76 -1.22
N GLY A 262 -19.40 24.26 -1.99
CA GLY A 262 -18.77 24.95 -3.13
C GLY A 262 -17.54 24.24 -3.69
#